data_AF-A0A7K4N3R1-F1
#
_entry.id   AF-A0A7K4N3R1-F1
#
_cell.length_a   1.000
_cell.length_b   1.000
_cell.length_c   1.000
_cell.angle_alpha   90.00
_cell.angle_beta   90.00
_cell.angle_gamma   90.00
#
_symmetry.space_group_name_H-M   'P 1'
#
loop_
_entity.id
_entity.type
_entity.pdbx_description
1 polymer ?
#
loop_
_entity_poly.entity_id
_entity_poly.type
_entity_poly.pdbx_seq_one_letter_code
_entity_poly.pdbx_strand_id
1 'polypeptide(L)'
;MTVDMRSFLQQIKKTNDLFIVKKKVSTKYEIAAVTAKLDGSKAALFENIKGSKFKLVSNLVGNRARFGQAIGSKKSDINQKIVRAISSAKKPKISATAKFFENSSKDISILPIVTHFQNESGPFITSSILYARNQEKKSQNSSFHRLMPIGKNKFSIRMVEGRDLHRSFMFAKNHGEDLPIAITIGVHPAISIASAF
;
A
#
# COMPACT_ATOMS: atom_id res chain seq x y z
N MET A 1 14.74 6.63 15.67
CA MET A 1 13.41 5.97 15.64
C MET A 1 13.08 5.66 14.18
N THR A 2 12.73 4.42 13.84
CA THR A 2 12.42 4.04 12.44
C THR A 2 11.12 4.72 11.99
N VAL A 3 11.14 5.33 10.80
CA VAL A 3 9.96 5.98 10.21
C VAL A 3 9.13 4.92 9.47
N ASP A 4 7.99 4.56 10.03
CA ASP A 4 7.06 3.54 9.51
C ASP A 4 5.59 4.00 9.55
N MET A 5 4.66 3.21 9.01
CA MET A 5 3.23 3.55 9.03
C MET A 5 2.68 3.81 10.43
N ARG A 6 3.16 3.09 11.46
CA ARG A 6 2.67 3.24 12.84
C ARG A 6 3.11 4.58 13.41
N SER A 7 4.36 4.98 13.16
CA SER A 7 4.86 6.30 13.54
C SER A 7 4.10 7.43 12.82
N PHE A 8 3.73 7.25 11.54
CA PHE A 8 2.91 8.22 10.82
C PHE A 8 1.50 8.33 11.42
N LEU A 9 0.86 7.19 11.76
CA LEU A 9 -0.44 7.17 12.43
C LEU A 9 -0.42 7.95 13.75
N GLN A 10 0.65 7.83 14.53
CA GLN A 10 0.84 8.62 15.75
C GLN A 10 0.95 10.12 15.46
N GLN A 11 1.61 10.51 14.38
CA GLN A 11 1.73 11.92 13.98
C GLN A 11 0.38 12.52 13.59
N ILE A 12 -0.37 11.87 12.69
CA ILE A 12 -1.68 12.37 12.24
C ILE A 12 -2.74 12.30 13.34
N LYS A 13 -2.57 11.42 14.33
CA LYS A 13 -3.41 11.41 15.54
C LYS A 13 -3.21 12.70 16.37
N LYS A 14 -1.98 13.18 16.52
CA LYS A 14 -1.67 14.41 17.29
C LYS A 14 -2.26 15.66 16.65
N THR A 15 -2.45 15.67 15.33
CA THR A 15 -3.03 16.78 14.58
C THR A 15 -4.55 16.62 14.34
N ASN A 16 -5.21 15.69 15.05
CA ASN A 16 -6.64 15.40 14.89
C ASN A 16 -7.04 15.00 13.44
N ASP A 17 -6.10 14.46 12.67
CA ASP A 17 -6.27 14.07 11.27
C ASP A 17 -6.52 12.56 11.08
N LEU A 18 -6.75 11.86 12.21
CA LEU A 18 -7.10 10.44 12.26
C LEU A 18 -8.45 10.24 12.96
N PHE A 19 -9.41 9.70 12.24
CA PHE A 19 -10.70 9.25 12.77
C PHE A 19 -10.60 7.77 13.18
N ILE A 20 -10.96 7.47 14.43
CA ILE A 20 -10.90 6.10 14.97
C ILE A 20 -12.29 5.49 14.99
N VAL A 21 -12.49 4.44 14.21
CA VAL A 21 -13.73 3.66 14.16
C VAL A 21 -13.60 2.49 15.13
N LYS A 22 -14.20 2.66 16.32
CA LYS A 22 -14.23 1.63 17.37
C LYS A 22 -15.33 0.58 17.17
N LYS A 23 -16.41 0.95 16.47
CA LYS A 23 -17.54 0.06 16.19
C LYS A 23 -17.04 -1.11 15.33
N LYS A 24 -17.56 -2.30 15.58
CA LYS A 24 -17.33 -3.48 14.74
C LYS A 24 -17.90 -3.24 13.35
N VAL A 25 -17.06 -3.39 12.32
CA VAL A 25 -17.44 -3.18 10.91
C VAL A 25 -17.12 -4.39 10.04
N SER A 26 -17.84 -4.53 8.94
CA SER A 26 -17.69 -5.55 7.92
C SER A 26 -16.70 -5.12 6.82
N THR A 27 -15.92 -6.08 6.30
CA THR A 27 -15.13 -5.88 5.08
C THR A 27 -15.99 -5.78 3.82
N LYS A 28 -17.25 -6.23 3.88
CA LYS A 28 -18.22 -6.10 2.80
C LYS A 28 -18.92 -4.75 2.93
N TYR A 29 -18.53 -3.80 2.06
CA TYR A 29 -19.11 -2.46 1.86
C TYR A 29 -19.01 -1.46 3.02
N GLU A 30 -19.12 -1.87 4.29
CA GLU A 30 -19.15 -0.92 5.42
C GLU A 30 -17.85 -0.12 5.57
N ILE A 31 -16.69 -0.80 5.53
CA ILE A 31 -15.39 -0.12 5.56
C ILE A 31 -15.30 0.85 4.37
N ALA A 32 -15.67 0.41 3.16
CA ALA A 32 -15.64 1.25 1.96
C ALA A 32 -16.57 2.47 2.07
N ALA A 33 -17.77 2.31 2.62
CA ALA A 33 -18.72 3.40 2.83
C ALA A 33 -18.20 4.45 3.83
N VAL A 34 -17.60 4.00 4.93
CA VAL A 34 -16.96 4.91 5.90
C VAL A 34 -15.74 5.60 5.29
N THR A 35 -14.91 4.86 4.56
CA THR A 35 -13.76 5.41 3.82
C THR A 35 -14.20 6.49 2.84
N ALA A 36 -15.27 6.26 2.07
CA ALA A 36 -15.83 7.23 1.13
C ALA A 36 -16.42 8.46 1.83
N LYS A 37 -17.13 8.28 2.95
CA LYS A 37 -17.67 9.39 3.74
C LYS A 37 -16.58 10.32 4.28
N LEU A 38 -15.39 9.77 4.54
CA LEU A 38 -14.23 10.49 5.04
C LEU A 38 -13.28 10.96 3.93
N ASP A 39 -13.62 10.75 2.65
CA ASP A 39 -12.77 11.16 1.54
C ASP A 39 -12.48 12.67 1.57
N GLY A 40 -11.26 13.07 1.22
CA GLY A 40 -10.76 14.44 1.34
C GLY A 40 -10.58 14.97 2.78
N SER A 41 -11.17 14.33 3.79
CA SER A 41 -11.14 14.75 5.19
C SER A 41 -10.05 14.00 5.99
N LYS A 42 -10.40 13.20 7.00
CA LYS A 42 -9.49 12.47 7.91
C LYS A 42 -9.09 11.10 7.37
N ALA A 43 -7.96 10.58 7.84
CA ALA A 43 -7.65 9.16 7.70
C ALA A 43 -8.58 8.35 8.61
N ALA A 44 -8.86 7.09 8.28
CA ALA A 44 -9.71 6.25 9.12
C ALA A 44 -8.91 5.04 9.64
N LEU A 45 -8.94 4.81 10.96
CA LEU A 45 -8.41 3.60 11.60
C LEU A 45 -9.58 2.78 12.13
N PHE A 46 -9.78 1.59 11.55
CA PHE A 46 -10.78 0.62 11.97
C PHE A 46 -10.15 -0.37 12.95
N GLU A 47 -10.60 -0.36 14.19
CA GLU A 47 -10.00 -1.18 15.25
C GLU A 47 -10.64 -2.56 15.40
N ASN A 48 -11.89 -2.72 14.94
CA ASN A 48 -12.65 -3.95 15.10
C ASN A 48 -13.29 -4.34 13.77
N ILE A 49 -12.73 -5.35 13.12
CA ILE A 49 -13.21 -5.87 11.84
C ILE A 49 -13.84 -7.24 12.07
N LYS A 50 -15.08 -7.43 11.60
CA LYS A 50 -15.80 -8.70 11.74
C LYS A 50 -14.98 -9.85 11.17
N GLY A 51 -14.64 -10.82 12.01
CA GLY A 51 -13.92 -12.03 11.62
C GLY A 51 -12.41 -11.85 11.42
N SER A 52 -11.82 -10.71 11.79
CA SER A 52 -10.38 -10.47 11.67
C SER A 52 -9.78 -9.98 12.98
N LYS A 53 -8.53 -10.40 13.25
CA LYS A 53 -7.71 -9.87 14.34
C LYS A 53 -6.92 -8.63 13.94
N PHE A 54 -6.90 -8.31 12.64
CA PHE A 54 -6.18 -7.16 12.11
C PHE A 54 -7.00 -5.89 12.25
N LYS A 55 -6.29 -4.78 12.45
CA LYS A 55 -6.82 -3.43 12.23
C LYS A 55 -6.62 -3.04 10.76
N LEU A 56 -7.44 -2.13 10.26
CA LEU A 56 -7.33 -1.60 8.90
C LEU A 56 -7.24 -0.09 8.95
N VAL A 57 -6.44 0.50 8.06
CA VAL A 57 -6.35 1.93 7.89
C VAL A 57 -6.63 2.31 6.43
N SER A 58 -7.38 3.40 6.24
CA SER A 58 -7.69 3.96 4.91
C SER A 58 -7.38 5.46 4.84
N ASN A 59 -7.40 6.00 3.64
CA ASN A 59 -7.18 7.43 3.35
C ASN A 59 -5.81 7.97 3.81
N LEU A 60 -4.76 7.15 3.93
CA LEU A 60 -3.43 7.65 4.35
C LEU A 60 -2.83 8.72 3.42
N VAL A 61 -3.29 8.77 2.17
CA VAL A 61 -2.93 9.80 1.17
C VAL A 61 -4.21 10.49 0.67
N GLY A 62 -5.12 10.84 1.59
CA GLY A 62 -6.46 11.31 1.27
C GLY A 62 -6.62 12.82 1.04
N ASN A 63 -5.62 13.64 1.34
CA ASN A 63 -5.65 15.08 1.06
C ASN A 63 -4.23 15.66 0.92
N ARG A 64 -4.13 16.87 0.35
CA ARG A 64 -2.82 17.51 0.09
C ARG A 64 -2.03 17.85 1.36
N ALA A 65 -2.69 18.17 2.48
CA ALA A 65 -2.00 18.50 3.71
C ALA A 65 -1.32 17.26 4.32
N ARG A 66 -2.06 16.13 4.40
CA ARG A 66 -1.55 14.82 4.83
C ARG A 66 -0.48 14.29 3.88
N PHE A 67 -0.65 14.50 2.58
CA PHE A 67 0.38 14.19 1.58
C PHE A 67 1.68 14.95 1.89
N GLY A 68 1.60 16.27 2.07
CA GLY A 68 2.75 17.11 2.43
C GLY A 68 3.42 16.63 3.73
N GLN A 69 2.63 16.35 4.76
CA GLN A 69 3.11 15.81 6.03
C GLN A 69 3.87 14.49 5.84
N ALA A 70 3.36 13.56 5.02
CA ALA A 70 4.00 12.28 4.75
C ALA A 70 5.40 12.42 4.13
N ILE A 71 5.63 13.43 3.27
CA ILE A 71 6.92 13.64 2.63
C ILE A 71 7.78 14.72 3.32
N GLY A 72 7.35 15.21 4.48
CA GLY A 72 8.02 16.30 5.20
C GLY A 72 8.09 17.59 4.38
N SER A 73 6.95 18.02 3.82
CA SER A 73 6.80 19.22 3.00
C SER A 73 5.54 20.02 3.39
N LYS A 74 5.57 21.34 3.14
CA LYS A 74 4.36 22.16 3.17
C LYS A 74 3.49 21.86 1.94
N LYS A 75 2.18 22.13 2.04
CA LYS A 75 1.22 21.91 0.94
C LYS A 75 1.59 22.63 -0.37
N SER A 76 2.20 23.82 -0.26
CA SER A 76 2.68 24.64 -1.38
C SER A 76 3.90 24.03 -2.08
N ASP A 77 4.74 23.28 -1.33
CA ASP A 77 6.09 22.91 -1.77
C ASP A 77 6.18 21.43 -2.18
N ILE A 78 5.04 20.74 -2.27
CA ILE A 78 4.96 19.30 -2.58
C ILE A 78 5.69 18.96 -3.88
N ASN A 79 5.40 19.70 -4.96
CA ASN A 79 5.97 19.42 -6.28
C ASN A 79 7.49 19.59 -6.25
N GLN A 80 7.97 20.70 -5.66
CA GLN A 80 9.40 20.97 -5.54
C GLN A 80 10.11 19.90 -4.70
N LYS A 81 9.47 19.43 -3.60
CA LYS A 81 10.00 18.36 -2.77
C LYS A 81 10.15 17.05 -3.54
N ILE A 82 9.13 16.66 -4.33
CA ILE A 82 9.16 15.43 -5.13
C ILE A 82 10.25 15.49 -6.19
N VAL A 83 10.31 16.57 -6.97
CA VAL A 83 11.34 16.72 -8.02
C VAL A 83 12.74 16.62 -7.42
N ARG A 84 13.00 17.31 -6.32
CA ARG A 84 14.29 17.21 -5.60
C ARG A 84 14.57 15.78 -5.13
N ALA A 85 13.57 15.07 -4.62
CA ALA A 85 13.74 13.69 -4.15
C ALA A 85 14.05 12.71 -5.28
N ILE A 86 13.43 12.88 -6.45
CA ILE A 86 13.73 12.08 -7.64
C ILE A 86 15.17 12.32 -8.10
N SER A 87 15.59 13.59 -8.22
CA SER A 87 16.95 13.94 -8.65
C SER A 87 18.05 13.54 -7.65
N SER A 88 17.70 13.33 -6.37
CA SER A 88 18.66 12.98 -5.31
C SER A 88 18.37 11.62 -4.67
N ALA A 89 17.82 10.69 -5.46
CA ALA A 89 17.46 9.36 -5.00
C ALA A 89 18.67 8.62 -4.39
N LYS A 90 18.43 7.95 -3.25
CA LYS A 90 19.45 7.17 -2.53
C LYS A 90 19.07 5.70 -2.51
N LYS A 91 20.08 4.83 -2.52
CA LYS A 91 19.86 3.40 -2.32
C LYS A 91 19.38 3.15 -0.89
N PRO A 92 18.40 2.24 -0.69
CA PRO A 92 17.96 1.86 0.65
C PRO A 92 19.10 1.15 1.39
N LYS A 93 19.12 1.26 2.72
CA LYS A 93 19.99 0.45 3.57
C LYS A 93 19.39 -0.94 3.71
N ILE A 94 20.22 -1.97 3.57
CA ILE A 94 19.83 -3.36 3.81
C ILE A 94 19.86 -3.60 5.32
N SER A 95 18.82 -4.27 5.83
CA SER A 95 18.74 -4.68 7.23
C SER A 95 18.53 -6.19 7.30
N ALA A 96 19.25 -6.85 8.21
CA ALA A 96 19.04 -8.27 8.52
C ALA A 96 17.83 -8.51 9.45
N THR A 97 17.32 -7.46 10.08
CA THR A 97 16.19 -7.53 11.03
C THR A 97 15.09 -6.56 10.65
N ALA A 98 13.84 -6.99 10.82
CA ALA A 98 12.66 -6.17 10.60
C ALA A 98 11.47 -6.71 11.40
N LYS A 99 10.59 -5.81 11.88
CA LYS A 99 9.39 -6.18 12.67
C LYS A 99 8.44 -7.11 11.92
N PHE A 100 8.42 -7.07 10.59
CA PHE A 100 7.55 -7.95 9.81
C PHE A 100 8.07 -9.40 9.74
N PHE A 101 9.28 -9.70 10.26
CA PHE A 101 9.76 -11.08 10.41
C PHE A 101 9.20 -11.79 11.65
N GLU A 102 8.56 -11.07 12.57
CA GLU A 102 8.04 -11.62 13.83
C GLU A 102 6.90 -12.65 13.61
N ASN A 103 6.25 -12.65 12.45
CA ASN A 103 5.11 -13.50 12.15
C ASN A 103 5.15 -13.94 10.68
N SER A 104 4.60 -15.12 10.38
CA SER A 104 4.40 -15.60 9.01
C SER A 104 3.09 -16.37 8.87
N SER A 105 2.55 -16.39 7.66
CA SER A 105 1.38 -17.20 7.30
C SER A 105 1.47 -17.58 5.83
N LYS A 106 0.95 -18.75 5.47
CA LYS A 106 0.73 -19.19 4.08
C LYS A 106 -0.73 -19.01 3.64
N ASP A 107 -1.59 -18.57 4.54
CA ASP A 107 -3.01 -18.34 4.29
C ASP A 107 -3.30 -16.84 4.26
N ILE A 108 -3.64 -16.32 3.07
CA ILE A 108 -3.99 -14.92 2.84
C ILE A 108 -5.41 -14.59 3.29
N SER A 109 -6.27 -15.59 3.54
CA SER A 109 -7.66 -15.34 3.96
C SER A 109 -7.76 -14.75 5.37
N ILE A 110 -6.65 -14.73 6.12
CA ILE A 110 -6.56 -14.05 7.42
C ILE A 110 -6.64 -12.52 7.28
N LEU A 111 -6.32 -11.98 6.10
CA LEU A 111 -6.28 -10.54 5.84
C LEU A 111 -7.72 -10.00 5.69
N PRO A 112 -8.04 -8.84 6.29
CA PRO A 112 -9.36 -8.22 6.14
C PRO A 112 -9.48 -7.49 4.80
N ILE A 113 -9.54 -8.24 3.69
CA ILE A 113 -9.60 -7.67 2.34
C ILE A 113 -11.02 -7.14 2.07
N VAL A 114 -11.12 -5.89 1.63
CA VAL A 114 -12.37 -5.14 1.51
C VAL A 114 -13.03 -5.41 0.15
N THR A 115 -14.34 -5.64 0.16
CA THR A 115 -15.19 -5.57 -1.05
C THR A 115 -15.73 -4.15 -1.15
N HIS A 116 -15.30 -3.40 -2.17
CA HIS A 116 -15.55 -1.95 -2.22
C HIS A 116 -16.91 -1.63 -2.83
N PHE A 117 -17.29 -2.36 -3.87
CA PHE A 117 -18.52 -2.12 -4.62
C PHE A 117 -19.37 -3.38 -4.76
N GLN A 118 -20.69 -3.21 -4.88
CA GLN A 118 -21.64 -4.34 -4.97
C GLN A 118 -21.37 -5.26 -6.17
N ASN A 119 -21.03 -4.67 -7.32
CA ASN A 119 -20.83 -5.38 -8.58
C ASN A 119 -19.36 -5.66 -8.89
N GLU A 120 -18.48 -5.55 -7.90
CA GLU A 120 -17.07 -5.92 -8.05
C GLU A 120 -16.93 -7.45 -8.02
N SER A 121 -15.98 -8.00 -8.79
CA SER A 121 -15.77 -9.46 -8.92
C SER A 121 -15.34 -10.15 -7.62
N GLY A 122 -14.94 -9.38 -6.61
CA GLY A 122 -14.48 -9.89 -5.32
C GLY A 122 -13.82 -8.78 -4.48
N PRO A 123 -13.27 -9.14 -3.31
CA PRO A 123 -12.53 -8.20 -2.49
C PRO A 123 -11.18 -7.84 -3.13
N PHE A 124 -10.69 -6.62 -2.89
CA PHE A 124 -9.39 -6.16 -3.42
C PHE A 124 -8.50 -5.57 -2.33
N ILE A 125 -7.21 -5.86 -2.42
CA ILE A 125 -6.17 -5.04 -1.80
C ILE A 125 -5.86 -3.91 -2.77
N THR A 126 -6.02 -2.66 -2.33
CA THR A 126 -5.87 -1.47 -3.17
C THR A 126 -4.61 -0.66 -2.87
N SER A 127 -3.87 -1.04 -1.82
CA SER A 127 -2.69 -0.32 -1.31
C SER A 127 -1.40 -1.14 -1.41
N SER A 128 -1.41 -2.24 -2.17
CA SER A 128 -0.24 -3.10 -2.36
C SER A 128 0.78 -2.45 -3.29
N ILE A 129 2.04 -2.44 -2.84
CA ILE A 129 3.20 -2.07 -3.64
C ILE A 129 3.93 -3.36 -4.00
N LEU A 130 4.16 -3.55 -5.28
CA LEU A 130 4.81 -4.72 -5.84
C LEU A 130 6.21 -4.35 -6.29
N TYR A 131 7.20 -5.06 -5.75
CA TYR A 131 8.61 -4.93 -6.11
C TYR A 131 8.99 -6.08 -7.02
N ALA A 132 9.57 -5.75 -8.17
CA ALA A 132 10.10 -6.72 -9.11
C ALA A 132 11.50 -6.29 -9.55
N ARG A 133 12.40 -7.25 -9.69
CA ARG A 133 13.70 -7.00 -10.29
C ARG A 133 13.59 -7.24 -11.78
N ASN A 134 13.89 -6.23 -12.58
CA ASN A 134 14.04 -6.39 -14.02
C ASN A 134 15.30 -7.22 -14.28
N GLN A 135 15.12 -8.41 -14.85
CA GLN A 135 16.20 -9.37 -15.08
C GLN A 135 17.17 -8.92 -16.19
N GLU A 136 16.69 -8.15 -17.17
CA GLU A 136 17.47 -7.57 -18.27
C GLU A 136 18.32 -6.40 -17.78
N LYS A 137 17.69 -5.37 -17.21
CA LYS A 137 18.31 -4.10 -16.81
C LYS A 137 18.96 -4.13 -15.42
N LYS A 138 18.77 -5.23 -14.68
CA LYS A 138 19.19 -5.43 -13.27
C LYS A 138 18.67 -4.36 -12.29
N SER A 139 17.70 -3.53 -12.72
CA SER A 139 17.04 -2.51 -11.91
C SER A 139 15.89 -3.10 -11.09
N GLN A 140 15.45 -2.38 -10.07
CA GLN A 140 14.25 -2.72 -9.29
C GLN A 140 13.14 -1.72 -9.63
N ASN A 141 11.95 -2.24 -9.93
CA ASN A 141 10.73 -1.45 -10.06
C ASN A 141 9.86 -1.63 -8.80
N SER A 142 9.15 -0.58 -8.39
CA SER A 142 8.12 -0.61 -7.34
C SER A 142 6.88 0.10 -7.82
N SER A 143 5.74 -0.60 -7.90
CA SER A 143 4.51 -0.03 -8.46
C SER A 143 3.25 -0.48 -7.72
N PHE A 144 2.21 0.35 -7.76
CA PHE A 144 0.90 -0.01 -7.20
C PHE A 144 0.13 -0.97 -8.09
N HIS A 145 -0.40 -2.01 -7.47
CA HIS A 145 -1.31 -2.93 -8.13
C HIS A 145 -2.45 -3.30 -7.21
N ARG A 146 -3.67 -3.36 -7.76
CA ARG A 146 -4.78 -4.00 -7.06
C ARG A 146 -4.64 -5.51 -7.14
N LEU A 147 -4.87 -6.20 -6.03
CA LEU A 147 -4.76 -7.66 -5.94
C LEU A 147 -6.08 -8.25 -5.46
N MET A 148 -6.62 -9.20 -6.23
CA MET A 148 -7.83 -9.95 -5.87
C MET A 148 -7.43 -11.35 -5.41
N PRO A 149 -7.76 -11.79 -4.19
CA PRO A 149 -7.49 -13.16 -3.78
C PRO A 149 -8.32 -14.13 -4.64
N ILE A 150 -7.68 -15.20 -5.13
CA ILE A 150 -8.31 -16.26 -5.92
C ILE A 150 -8.07 -17.65 -5.30
N GLY A 151 -7.66 -17.69 -4.03
CA GLY A 151 -7.35 -18.89 -3.27
C GLY A 151 -6.71 -18.53 -1.93
N LYS A 152 -6.22 -19.54 -1.18
CA LYS A 152 -5.57 -19.32 0.12
C LYS A 152 -4.17 -18.71 0.01
N ASN A 153 -3.53 -18.80 -1.15
CA ASN A 153 -2.15 -18.36 -1.36
C ASN A 153 -1.92 -17.78 -2.77
N LYS A 154 -2.98 -17.32 -3.44
CA LYS A 154 -2.92 -16.81 -4.81
C LYS A 154 -3.70 -15.51 -4.94
N PHE A 155 -3.14 -14.57 -5.70
CA PHE A 155 -3.79 -13.34 -6.13
C PHE A 155 -3.89 -13.30 -7.65
N SER A 156 -4.97 -12.72 -8.16
CA SER A 156 -5.04 -12.19 -9.52
C SER A 156 -4.58 -10.73 -9.52
N ILE A 157 -3.79 -10.38 -10.53
CA ILE A 157 -3.19 -9.06 -10.72
C ILE A 157 -3.41 -8.60 -12.16
N ARG A 158 -3.73 -7.32 -12.33
CA ARG A 158 -3.68 -6.66 -13.64
C ARG A 158 -2.32 -5.98 -13.81
N MET A 159 -1.63 -6.35 -14.88
CA MET A 159 -0.44 -5.64 -15.36
C MET A 159 -0.86 -4.83 -16.60
N VAL A 160 -0.58 -3.53 -16.58
CA VAL A 160 -0.86 -2.67 -17.74
C VAL A 160 0.25 -2.87 -18.76
N GLU A 161 -0.13 -3.16 -20.00
CA GLU A 161 0.81 -3.36 -21.09
C GLU A 161 1.78 -2.19 -21.26
N GLY A 162 3.02 -2.50 -21.59
CA GLY A 162 4.09 -1.51 -21.77
C GLY A 162 4.67 -0.89 -20.49
N ARG A 163 4.06 -1.10 -19.30
CA ARG A 163 4.63 -0.66 -18.02
C ARG A 163 5.77 -1.58 -17.56
N ASP A 164 6.61 -1.10 -16.66
CA ASP A 164 7.83 -1.80 -16.25
C ASP A 164 7.58 -3.18 -15.63
N LEU A 165 6.53 -3.35 -14.82
CA LEU A 165 6.15 -4.67 -14.31
C LEU A 165 5.77 -5.62 -15.45
N HIS A 166 4.95 -5.16 -16.40
CA HIS A 166 4.54 -5.96 -17.56
C HIS A 166 5.74 -6.37 -18.41
N ARG A 167 6.65 -5.44 -18.71
CA ARG A 167 7.88 -5.73 -19.46
C ARG A 167 8.76 -6.76 -18.74
N SER A 168 8.93 -6.60 -17.42
CA SER A 168 9.71 -7.54 -16.60
C SER A 168 9.08 -8.93 -16.58
N PHE A 169 7.74 -9.01 -16.49
CA PHE A 169 7.00 -10.26 -16.55
C PHE A 169 7.11 -10.95 -17.91
N MET A 170 6.94 -10.20 -19.00
CA MET A 170 7.07 -10.72 -20.36
C MET A 170 8.49 -11.24 -20.64
N PHE A 171 9.52 -10.54 -20.13
CA PHE A 171 10.89 -11.02 -20.21
C PHE A 171 11.05 -12.38 -19.53
N ALA A 172 10.66 -12.51 -18.24
CA ALA A 172 10.78 -13.78 -17.50
C ALA A 172 9.99 -14.90 -18.21
N LYS A 173 8.75 -14.61 -18.61
CA LYS A 173 7.89 -15.55 -19.35
C LYS A 173 8.54 -16.05 -20.64
N ASN A 174 9.14 -15.16 -21.43
CA ASN A 174 9.81 -15.52 -22.68
C ASN A 174 11.08 -16.36 -22.46
N HIS A 175 11.61 -16.40 -21.24
CA HIS A 175 12.74 -17.24 -20.85
C HIS A 175 12.29 -18.49 -20.07
N GLY A 176 10.99 -18.76 -19.98
CA GLY A 176 10.46 -19.91 -19.25
C GLY A 176 10.59 -19.80 -17.72
N GLU A 177 10.76 -18.58 -17.20
CA GLU A 177 10.92 -18.32 -15.77
C GLU A 177 9.70 -17.61 -15.17
N ASP A 178 9.46 -17.86 -13.88
CA ASP A 178 8.59 -17.01 -13.07
C ASP A 178 9.30 -15.70 -12.73
N LEU A 179 8.57 -14.59 -12.72
CA LEU A 179 9.10 -13.31 -12.22
C LEU A 179 9.06 -13.30 -10.68
N PRO A 180 10.20 -13.26 -9.98
CA PRO A 180 10.20 -13.15 -8.53
C PRO A 180 9.75 -11.75 -8.10
N ILE A 181 8.79 -11.70 -7.18
CA ILE A 181 8.21 -10.45 -6.68
C ILE A 181 8.15 -10.44 -5.16
N ALA A 182 8.12 -9.23 -4.59
CA ALA A 182 7.72 -9.00 -3.21
C ALA A 182 6.53 -8.04 -3.19
N ILE A 183 5.56 -8.27 -2.32
CA ILE A 183 4.40 -7.39 -2.13
C ILE A 183 4.47 -6.82 -0.72
N THR A 184 4.42 -5.50 -0.58
CA THR A 184 4.28 -4.85 0.72
C THR A 184 2.93 -4.15 0.84
N ILE A 185 2.39 -4.20 2.05
CA ILE A 185 1.13 -3.55 2.45
C ILE A 185 1.39 -2.91 3.80
N GLY A 186 0.90 -1.68 4.00
CA GLY A 186 1.07 -0.96 5.27
C GLY A 186 2.46 -0.35 5.48
N VAL A 187 3.05 0.19 4.41
CA VAL A 187 4.29 0.98 4.47
C VAL A 187 4.03 2.43 4.90
N HIS A 188 5.09 3.17 5.24
CA HIS A 188 4.96 4.61 5.44
C HIS A 188 4.41 5.30 4.17
N PRO A 189 3.48 6.27 4.26
CA PRO A 189 2.85 6.85 3.06
C PRO A 189 3.80 7.54 2.08
N ALA A 190 4.98 7.97 2.53
CA ALA A 190 6.03 8.44 1.61
C ALA A 190 6.48 7.36 0.61
N ILE A 191 6.54 6.10 1.03
CA ILE A 191 6.90 4.96 0.18
C ILE A 191 5.77 4.66 -0.81
N SER A 192 4.51 4.72 -0.33
CA SER A 192 3.33 4.71 -1.18
C SER A 192 3.45 5.78 -2.27
N ILE A 193 3.60 7.05 -1.87
CA ILE A 193 3.72 8.17 -2.81
C ILE A 193 4.85 7.95 -3.82
N ALA A 194 6.03 7.51 -3.39
CA ALA A 194 7.16 7.24 -4.29
C ALA A 194 6.87 6.14 -5.32
N SER A 195 6.06 5.13 -4.97
CA SER A 195 5.71 4.01 -5.86
C SER A 195 4.63 4.36 -6.90
N ALA A 196 4.18 5.62 -6.92
CA ALA A 196 3.27 6.16 -7.92
C ALA A 196 3.97 7.02 -8.99
N PHE A 197 5.30 7.17 -8.90
CA PHE A 197 6.14 7.89 -9.87
C PHE A 197 6.93 6.93 -10.76
#